data_AF-A0A523IU02-F1
#
_entry.id   AF-A0A523IU02-F1
#
_cell.length_a   1.000
_cell.length_b   1.000
_cell.length_c   1.000
_cell.angle_alpha   90.00
_cell.angle_beta   90.00
_cell.angle_gamma   90.00
#
_symmetry.space_group_name_H-M   'P 1'
#
loop_
_entity.id
_entity.type
_entity.pdbx_description
1 polymer ?
#
loop_
_entity_poly.entity_id
_entity_poly.type
_entity_poly.pdbx_seq_one_letter_code
_entity_poly.pdbx_strand_id
1 'polypeptide(L)'
;MRHPIPPIRLLAPAGLLLLLASTALGQRDARLLASMDATTLALEWVTGRYRMPVTCLRSDGSRIELEEAIVIRRAPEHGNIRTLKLTFFGIDASDISRCYNLLIPDIPDRRGTLYATFRSAARSDLGPKDFRRRLESGELRYPIQGGQLRQREFGDEPSQARTVKFSRRGIDLVVRTIHGGSDADKLLAPYAKRGTSTRRRIRRFEFEIQGPDEFAFHGYFIEDPKWKR
;
A
#
# COMPACT_ATOMS: atom_id res chain seq x y z
N MET A 1 -71.65 32.04 25.21
CA MET A 1 -72.48 32.15 23.99
C MET A 1 -71.58 32.46 22.80
N ARG A 2 -71.69 31.62 21.76
CA ARG A 2 -71.40 31.83 20.33
C ARG A 2 -70.01 32.32 19.89
N HIS A 3 -69.28 31.38 19.29
CA HIS A 3 -68.11 31.50 18.42
C HIS A 3 -68.33 32.42 17.20
N PRO A 4 -67.23 32.92 16.62
CA PRO A 4 -67.06 32.95 15.17
C PRO A 4 -65.91 32.04 14.71
N ILE A 5 -66.22 31.25 13.69
CA ILE A 5 -65.41 30.24 13.01
C ILE A 5 -64.53 30.95 11.96
N PRO A 6 -63.20 30.75 11.92
CA PRO A 6 -62.37 31.23 10.82
C PRO A 6 -62.51 30.35 9.57
N PRO A 7 -62.41 30.92 8.35
CA PRO A 7 -62.65 30.20 7.10
C PRO A 7 -61.51 29.23 6.75
N ILE A 8 -61.93 28.01 6.42
CA ILE A 8 -61.16 26.93 5.83
C ILE A 8 -60.62 27.39 4.46
N ARG A 9 -59.28 27.48 4.32
CA ARG A 9 -58.64 27.60 3.02
C ARG A 9 -58.19 26.23 2.53
N LEU A 10 -58.65 25.93 1.32
CA LEU A 10 -58.48 24.69 0.60
C LEU A 10 -57.01 24.35 0.29
N LEU A 11 -56.78 23.04 0.38
CA LEU A 11 -55.69 22.24 -0.16
C LEU A 11 -55.05 22.75 -1.46
N ALA A 12 -53.73 22.81 -1.47
CA ALA A 12 -52.92 22.60 -2.67
C ALA A 12 -51.94 21.44 -2.37
N PRO A 13 -52.04 20.28 -3.06
CA PRO A 13 -51.06 19.21 -2.95
C PRO A 13 -49.97 19.46 -3.99
N ALA A 14 -48.93 20.22 -3.62
CA ALA A 14 -47.76 20.41 -4.46
C ALA A 14 -46.52 20.00 -3.67
N GLY A 15 -46.13 18.73 -3.79
CA GLY A 15 -44.92 18.26 -3.11
C GLY A 15 -44.69 16.76 -3.14
N LEU A 16 -45.00 16.08 -4.24
CA LEU A 16 -44.61 14.67 -4.44
C LEU A 16 -43.78 14.54 -5.71
N LEU A 17 -42.50 14.94 -5.66
CA LEU A 17 -41.51 14.68 -6.71
C LEU A 17 -40.08 14.90 -6.16
N LEU A 18 -39.68 14.09 -5.18
CA LEU A 18 -38.29 14.02 -4.69
C LEU A 18 -37.89 12.57 -4.40
N LEU A 19 -38.15 11.69 -5.36
CA LEU A 19 -37.62 10.32 -5.38
C LEU A 19 -37.19 10.06 -6.81
N LEU A 20 -35.92 10.35 -7.15
CA LEU A 20 -35.16 9.77 -8.29
C LEU A 20 -33.76 10.42 -8.51
N ALA A 21 -33.14 11.07 -7.52
CA ALA A 21 -31.80 11.67 -7.68
C ALA A 21 -30.64 10.84 -7.09
N SER A 22 -30.84 9.56 -6.77
CA SER A 22 -29.84 8.76 -6.03
C SER A 22 -29.08 7.71 -6.83
N THR A 23 -29.22 7.62 -8.16
CA THR A 23 -28.54 6.59 -8.97
C THR A 23 -27.39 7.10 -9.84
N ALA A 24 -27.04 8.39 -9.79
CA ALA A 24 -25.97 8.93 -10.65
C ALA A 24 -24.54 8.80 -10.08
N LEU A 25 -24.37 8.46 -8.80
CA LEU A 25 -23.05 8.34 -8.17
C LEU A 25 -22.38 6.97 -8.34
N GLY A 26 -23.11 5.94 -8.82
CA GLY A 26 -22.55 4.60 -9.04
C GLY A 26 -21.96 4.35 -10.43
N GLN A 27 -22.31 5.15 -11.43
CA GLN A 27 -21.87 4.94 -12.82
C GLN A 27 -20.52 5.58 -13.17
N ARG A 28 -20.07 6.58 -12.41
CA ARG A 28 -18.75 7.22 -12.65
C ARG A 28 -17.59 6.29 -12.27
N ASP A 29 -17.74 5.53 -11.20
CA ASP A 29 -16.70 4.58 -10.75
C ASP A 29 -16.57 3.36 -11.69
N ALA A 30 -17.69 2.90 -12.28
CA ALA A 30 -17.68 1.78 -13.22
C ALA A 30 -17.07 2.15 -14.59
N ARG A 31 -17.27 3.39 -15.08
CA ARG A 31 -16.69 3.86 -16.35
C ARG A 31 -15.19 4.15 -16.27
N LEU A 32 -14.69 4.57 -15.11
CA LEU A 32 -13.24 4.77 -14.90
C LEU A 32 -12.47 3.45 -15.02
N LEU A 33 -13.00 2.37 -14.45
CA LEU A 33 -12.42 1.02 -14.56
C LEU A 33 -12.41 0.46 -15.99
N ALA A 34 -13.37 0.85 -16.84
CA ALA A 34 -13.42 0.45 -18.24
C ALA A 34 -12.33 1.09 -19.13
N SER A 35 -11.65 2.13 -18.62
CA SER A 35 -10.61 2.89 -19.35
C SER A 35 -9.18 2.65 -18.85
N MET A 36 -9.00 1.87 -17.77
CA MET A 36 -7.68 1.63 -17.19
C MET A 36 -6.95 0.51 -17.93
N ASP A 37 -5.81 0.83 -18.52
CA ASP A 37 -4.92 -0.18 -19.12
C ASP A 37 -4.29 -1.11 -18.06
N ALA A 38 -3.71 -2.22 -18.51
CA ALA A 38 -3.02 -3.22 -17.66
C ALA A 38 -2.07 -2.59 -16.65
N THR A 39 -1.33 -1.60 -17.13
CA THR A 39 -0.23 -0.98 -16.41
C THR A 39 -0.80 -0.13 -15.30
N THR A 40 -1.82 0.67 -15.60
CA THR A 40 -2.55 1.47 -14.64
C THR A 40 -3.14 0.60 -13.53
N LEU A 41 -3.76 -0.54 -13.88
CA LEU A 41 -4.26 -1.50 -12.90
C LEU A 41 -3.16 -2.10 -12.03
N ALA A 42 -2.05 -2.54 -12.63
CA ALA A 42 -0.93 -3.12 -11.89
C ALA A 42 -0.26 -2.13 -10.94
N LEU A 43 -0.09 -0.88 -11.36
CA LEU A 43 0.47 0.19 -10.53
C LEU A 43 -0.47 0.52 -9.37
N GLU A 44 -1.77 0.73 -9.64
CA GLU A 44 -2.75 0.97 -8.58
C GLU A 44 -2.82 -0.17 -7.57
N TRP A 45 -2.69 -1.41 -8.05
CA TRP A 45 -2.78 -2.59 -7.21
C TRP A 45 -1.78 -2.55 -6.05
N VAL A 46 -0.55 -2.11 -6.32
CA VAL A 46 0.53 -2.05 -5.32
C VAL A 46 0.68 -0.68 -4.67
N THR A 47 -0.10 0.33 -5.07
CA THR A 47 -0.09 1.61 -4.36
C THR A 47 -0.68 1.44 -2.96
N GLY A 48 0.05 1.94 -1.97
CA GLY A 48 -0.31 1.76 -0.58
C GLY A 48 0.72 2.37 0.37
N ARG A 49 0.31 2.53 1.63
CA ARG A 49 1.24 2.61 2.77
C ARG A 49 1.24 1.25 3.46
N TYR A 50 2.32 0.50 3.29
CA TYR A 50 2.49 -0.80 3.90
C TYR A 50 3.31 -0.70 5.16
N ARG A 51 2.90 -1.45 6.19
CA ARG A 51 3.55 -1.48 7.49
C ARG A 51 3.97 -2.89 7.81
N MET A 52 5.15 -3.05 8.38
CA MET A 52 5.67 -4.30 8.90
C MET A 52 5.89 -4.12 10.40
N PRO A 53 5.23 -4.91 11.25
CA PRO A 53 5.45 -4.84 12.69
C PRO A 53 6.85 -5.38 13.01
N VAL A 54 7.54 -4.70 13.93
CA VAL A 54 8.87 -5.08 14.40
C VAL A 54 8.96 -4.95 15.91
N THR A 55 9.69 -5.85 16.55
CA THR A 55 10.07 -5.73 17.95
C THR A 55 11.50 -5.22 17.99
N CYS A 56 11.72 -4.13 18.73
CA CYS A 56 13.04 -3.54 18.91
C CYS A 56 13.48 -3.65 20.38
N LEU A 57 14.75 -3.99 20.57
CA LEU A 57 15.46 -3.90 21.84
C LEU A 57 16.09 -2.52 21.92
N ARG A 58 15.94 -1.89 23.09
CA ARG A 58 16.70 -0.69 23.42
C ARG A 58 18.04 -1.05 24.05
N SER A 59 18.96 -0.09 24.12
CA SER A 59 20.25 -0.26 24.79
C SER A 59 20.12 -0.57 26.29
N ASP A 60 18.99 -0.22 26.93
CA ASP A 60 18.67 -0.59 28.32
C ASP A 60 18.09 -2.02 28.48
N GLY A 61 17.95 -2.77 27.37
CA GLY A 61 17.38 -4.12 27.34
C GLY A 61 15.85 -4.17 27.30
N SER A 62 15.15 -3.03 27.41
CA SER A 62 13.69 -2.97 27.28
C SER A 62 13.25 -3.27 25.84
N ARG A 63 12.01 -3.77 25.70
CA ARG A 63 11.41 -4.08 24.39
C ARG A 63 10.33 -3.09 24.04
N ILE A 64 10.28 -2.68 22.78
CA ILE A 64 9.21 -1.86 22.22
C ILE A 64 8.72 -2.46 20.90
N GLU A 65 7.41 -2.39 20.65
CA GLU A 65 6.82 -2.68 19.34
C GLU A 65 6.79 -1.40 18.49
N LEU A 66 7.34 -1.46 17.28
CA LEU A 66 7.37 -0.38 16.30
C LEU A 66 6.88 -0.89 14.93
N GLU A 67 6.81 -0.01 13.94
CA GLU A 67 6.48 -0.34 12.56
C GLU A 67 7.57 0.19 11.62
N GLU A 68 8.10 -0.66 10.74
CA GLU A 68 8.78 -0.20 9.52
C GLU A 68 7.71 0.06 8.45
N ALA A 69 7.86 1.13 7.68
CA ALA A 69 6.88 1.50 6.67
C ALA A 69 7.51 1.75 5.30
N ILE A 70 6.81 1.28 4.27
CA ILE A 70 7.03 1.68 2.89
C ILE A 70 5.78 2.37 2.34
N VAL A 71 5.99 3.44 1.57
CA VAL A 71 4.93 4.10 0.81
C VAL A 71 5.22 3.94 -0.67
N ILE A 72 4.26 3.36 -1.39
CA ILE A 72 4.33 3.14 -2.83
C ILE A 72 3.31 4.07 -3.50
N ARG A 73 3.81 4.96 -4.35
CA ARG A 73 3.01 5.93 -5.11
C ARG A 73 3.43 5.94 -6.57
N ARG A 74 2.56 6.43 -7.45
CA ARG A 74 2.97 6.76 -8.82
C ARG A 74 3.96 7.92 -8.81
N ALA A 75 4.90 7.90 -9.74
CA ALA A 75 5.89 8.95 -9.95
C ALA A 75 6.12 9.20 -11.45
N PRO A 76 5.09 9.69 -12.19
CA PRO A 76 5.19 9.96 -13.62
C PRO A 76 6.34 10.90 -13.99
N GLU A 77 6.73 11.79 -13.06
CA GLU A 77 7.83 12.75 -13.20
C GLU A 77 9.22 12.12 -13.30
N HIS A 78 9.39 10.83 -12.93
CA HIS A 78 10.68 10.15 -12.85
C HIS A 78 10.99 9.20 -14.02
N GLY A 79 10.32 9.37 -15.17
CA GLY A 79 10.74 8.74 -16.42
C GLY A 79 9.59 8.37 -17.35
N ASN A 80 8.47 7.89 -16.80
CA ASN A 80 7.22 7.70 -17.53
C ASN A 80 6.03 7.48 -16.58
N ILE A 81 4.82 7.52 -17.13
CA ILE A 81 3.55 7.24 -16.44
C ILE A 81 3.48 5.85 -15.77
N ARG A 82 4.43 4.96 -16.07
CA ARG A 82 4.49 3.57 -15.61
C ARG A 82 5.42 3.37 -14.41
N THR A 83 5.86 4.46 -13.78
CA THR A 83 6.85 4.45 -12.70
C THR A 83 6.18 4.54 -11.33
N LEU A 84 6.64 3.72 -10.39
CA LEU A 84 6.36 3.75 -8.96
C LEU A 84 7.56 4.32 -8.22
N LYS A 85 7.27 5.15 -7.23
CA LYS A 85 8.21 5.57 -6.19
C LYS A 85 7.90 4.80 -4.91
N LEU A 86 8.89 4.04 -4.44
CA LEU A 86 8.88 3.34 -3.17
C LEU A 86 9.71 4.16 -2.18
N THR A 87 9.09 4.66 -1.12
CA THR A 87 9.76 5.44 -0.07
C THR A 87 9.84 4.64 1.22
N PHE A 88 11.06 4.46 1.72
CA PHE A 88 11.37 3.79 2.98
C PHE A 88 11.63 4.83 4.06
N PHE A 89 10.89 4.76 5.16
CA PHE A 89 10.96 5.76 6.24
C PHE A 89 11.92 5.39 7.37
N GLY A 90 12.32 4.12 7.43
CA GLY A 90 13.12 3.57 8.52
C GLY A 90 12.32 3.40 9.81
N ILE A 91 13.04 3.12 10.89
CA ILE A 91 12.49 3.01 12.24
C ILE A 91 12.86 4.28 13.00
N ASP A 92 11.85 4.95 13.57
CA ASP A 92 11.99 6.24 14.23
C ASP A 92 11.93 6.10 15.74
N ALA A 93 13.07 5.73 16.33
CA ALA A 93 13.27 5.71 17.77
C ALA A 93 14.77 5.84 18.08
N SER A 94 15.08 6.51 19.19
CA SER A 94 16.43 6.59 19.74
C SER A 94 16.79 5.29 20.48
N ASP A 95 18.09 5.08 20.64
CA ASP A 95 18.65 4.08 21.57
C ASP A 95 18.21 2.65 21.27
N ILE A 96 17.99 2.33 19.98
CA ILE A 96 17.73 0.97 19.52
C ILE A 96 19.06 0.25 19.32
N SER A 97 19.22 -0.89 19.98
CA SER A 97 20.33 -1.80 19.79
C SER A 97 20.06 -2.87 18.74
N ARG A 98 18.79 -3.30 18.57
CA ARG A 98 18.41 -4.30 17.56
C ARG A 98 16.92 -4.24 17.25
N CYS A 99 16.53 -4.51 16.00
CA CYS A 99 15.14 -4.75 15.63
C CYS A 99 14.99 -6.10 14.91
N TYR A 100 13.88 -6.78 15.14
CA TYR A 100 13.60 -8.09 14.55
C TYR A 100 12.10 -8.34 14.44
N ASN A 101 11.72 -9.36 13.67
CA ASN A 101 10.37 -9.92 13.69
C ASN A 101 10.43 -11.45 13.52
N LEU A 102 9.27 -12.09 13.34
CA LEU A 102 9.18 -13.56 13.21
C LEU A 102 9.96 -14.11 11.99
N LEU A 103 10.09 -13.32 10.93
CA LEU A 103 10.68 -13.74 9.65
C LEU A 103 12.12 -13.26 9.49
N ILE A 104 12.42 -12.07 9.99
CA ILE A 104 13.70 -11.37 9.79
C ILE A 104 14.36 -11.19 11.17
N PRO A 105 15.41 -11.96 11.47
CA PRO A 105 16.05 -11.94 12.79
C PRO A 105 16.85 -10.66 13.06
N ASP A 106 17.24 -9.94 12.01
CA ASP A 106 17.90 -8.64 12.12
C ASP A 106 17.42 -7.70 11.02
N ILE A 107 16.66 -6.69 11.43
CA ILE A 107 16.04 -5.71 10.53
C ILE A 107 16.89 -4.43 10.63
N PRO A 108 17.57 -4.02 9.55
CA PRO A 108 18.32 -2.76 9.54
C PRO A 108 17.38 -1.55 9.40
N ASP A 109 17.86 -0.37 9.81
CA ASP A 109 17.22 0.91 9.52
C ASP A 109 17.40 1.24 8.03
N ARG A 110 16.32 1.15 7.24
CA ARG A 110 16.33 1.46 5.80
C ARG A 110 15.62 2.77 5.51
N ARG A 111 16.33 3.75 4.94
CA ARG A 111 15.77 5.06 4.59
C ARG A 111 16.15 5.43 3.17
N GLY A 112 15.19 5.90 2.38
CA GLY A 112 15.46 6.36 1.03
C GLY A 112 14.33 6.08 0.05
N THR A 113 14.69 5.99 -1.23
CA THR A 113 13.70 5.88 -2.30
C THR A 113 14.22 4.99 -3.43
N LEU A 114 13.34 4.12 -3.93
CA LEU A 114 13.53 3.35 -5.14
C LEU A 114 12.48 3.71 -6.19
N TYR A 115 12.86 3.59 -7.46
CA TYR A 115 11.98 3.81 -8.60
C TYR A 115 11.85 2.51 -9.39
N ALA A 116 10.63 1.99 -9.48
CA ALA A 116 10.35 0.73 -10.15
C ALA A 116 9.31 0.93 -11.25
N THR A 117 9.41 0.19 -12.34
CA THR A 117 8.50 0.33 -13.50
C THR A 117 7.73 -0.96 -13.75
N PHE A 118 6.46 -0.87 -14.11
CA PHE A 118 5.73 -2.06 -14.57
C PHE A 118 5.91 -2.28 -16.08
N ARG A 119 6.31 -3.49 -16.47
CA ARG A 119 6.40 -3.90 -17.89
C ARG A 119 5.14 -4.65 -18.30
N SER A 120 4.17 -3.98 -18.92
CA SER A 120 3.08 -4.66 -19.63
C SER A 120 3.45 -4.92 -21.09
N ALA A 121 2.85 -5.93 -21.70
CA ALA A 121 2.75 -5.98 -23.16
C ALA A 121 2.02 -4.72 -23.65
N ALA A 122 2.45 -4.14 -24.78
CA ALA A 122 1.95 -2.87 -25.29
C ALA A 122 0.51 -2.93 -25.86
N ARG A 123 -0.16 -4.07 -25.75
CA ARG A 123 -1.50 -4.32 -26.31
C ARG A 123 -2.61 -4.05 -25.30
N SER A 124 -3.53 -3.16 -25.66
CA SER A 124 -4.64 -2.71 -24.80
C SER A 124 -5.69 -3.81 -24.53
N ASP A 125 -5.86 -4.77 -25.43
CA ASP A 125 -6.83 -5.88 -25.34
C ASP A 125 -6.38 -7.01 -24.40
N LEU A 126 -5.08 -7.16 -24.20
CA LEU A 126 -4.50 -8.21 -23.35
C LEU A 126 -4.22 -7.73 -21.91
N GLY A 127 -4.30 -6.43 -21.67
CA GLY A 127 -3.83 -5.84 -20.43
C GLY A 127 -4.42 -6.41 -19.14
N PRO A 128 -5.74 -6.29 -18.92
CA PRO A 128 -6.38 -6.83 -17.72
C PRO A 128 -6.25 -8.36 -17.58
N LYS A 129 -6.25 -9.10 -18.70
CA LYS A 129 -6.05 -10.56 -18.72
C LYS A 129 -4.63 -10.94 -18.32
N ASP A 130 -3.64 -10.21 -18.79
CA ASP A 130 -2.22 -10.41 -18.47
C ASP A 130 -1.91 -10.09 -17.01
N PHE A 131 -2.46 -8.99 -16.50
CA PHE A 131 -2.37 -8.64 -15.08
C PHE A 131 -2.98 -9.74 -14.21
N ARG A 132 -4.20 -10.20 -14.54
CA ARG A 132 -4.88 -11.26 -13.78
C ARG A 132 -4.10 -12.57 -13.83
N ARG A 133 -3.64 -12.99 -15.00
CA ARG A 133 -2.81 -14.18 -15.17
C ARG A 133 -1.50 -14.11 -14.37
N ARG A 134 -0.85 -12.94 -14.31
CA ARG A 134 0.37 -12.76 -13.51
C ARG A 134 0.09 -12.82 -12.01
N LEU A 135 -1.04 -12.25 -11.56
CA LEU A 135 -1.51 -12.44 -10.19
C LEU A 135 -1.84 -13.90 -9.88
N GLU A 136 -2.48 -14.62 -10.81
CA GLU A 136 -2.76 -16.05 -10.68
C GLU A 136 -1.47 -16.88 -10.61
N SER A 137 -0.41 -16.47 -11.31
CA SER A 137 0.93 -17.08 -11.18
C SER A 137 1.68 -16.70 -9.89
N GLY A 138 1.11 -15.81 -9.07
CA GLY A 138 1.56 -15.53 -7.70
C GLY A 138 2.45 -14.30 -7.51
N GLU A 139 2.96 -13.67 -8.58
CA GLU A 139 3.87 -12.52 -8.44
C GLU A 139 3.81 -11.49 -9.56
N LEU A 140 4.05 -10.22 -9.20
CA LEU A 140 4.26 -9.11 -10.14
C LEU A 140 5.70 -8.61 -10.01
N ARG A 141 6.40 -8.51 -11.15
CA ARG A 141 7.78 -8.03 -11.21
C ARG A 141 7.87 -6.61 -11.75
N TYR A 142 8.63 -5.77 -11.07
CA TYR A 142 8.86 -4.37 -11.41
C TYR A 142 10.37 -4.10 -11.44
N PRO A 143 10.97 -3.98 -12.62
CA PRO A 143 12.37 -3.59 -12.74
C PRO A 143 12.65 -2.26 -12.07
N ILE A 144 13.70 -2.23 -11.25
CA ILE A 144 14.15 -1.03 -10.55
C ILE A 144 15.06 -0.26 -11.50
N GLN A 145 14.66 0.98 -11.79
CA GLN A 145 15.37 1.86 -12.73
C GLN A 145 16.43 2.71 -12.03
N GLY A 146 16.23 2.97 -10.75
CA GLY A 146 16.93 4.04 -10.05
C GLY A 146 16.63 4.05 -8.57
N GLY A 147 17.50 4.70 -7.80
CA GLY A 147 17.24 5.02 -6.40
C GLY A 147 18.43 4.84 -5.49
N GLN A 148 18.19 5.13 -4.21
CA GLN A 148 19.18 5.02 -3.17
C GLN A 148 18.50 4.63 -1.85
N LEU A 149 19.08 3.66 -1.17
CA LEU A 149 18.76 3.33 0.21
C LEU A 149 19.99 3.56 1.08
N ARG A 150 19.80 4.30 2.17
CA ARG A 150 20.72 4.32 3.28
C ARG A 150 20.30 3.21 4.24
N GLN A 151 21.21 2.30 4.51
CA GLN A 151 21.02 1.17 5.42
C GLN A 151 21.98 1.33 6.59
N ARG A 152 21.47 1.14 7.80
CA ARG A 152 22.27 1.21 9.03
C ARG A 152 21.83 0.08 9.94
N GLU A 153 22.77 -0.68 10.47
CA GLU A 153 22.47 -1.67 11.51
C GLU A 153 22.30 -0.96 12.85
N PHE A 154 21.50 -1.54 13.72
CA PHE A 154 21.32 -1.04 15.08
C PHE A 154 22.45 -1.58 15.99
N GLY A 155 22.81 -0.84 17.04
CA GLY A 155 23.89 -1.23 17.96
C GLY A 155 24.56 -0.06 18.65
N ASP A 156 25.36 -0.37 19.68
CA ASP A 156 26.07 0.61 20.51
C ASP A 156 27.27 1.25 19.77
N GLU A 157 27.86 0.53 18.81
CA GLU A 157 28.69 1.09 17.77
C GLU A 157 27.87 1.17 16.48
N PRO A 158 27.27 2.32 16.14
CA PRO A 158 26.50 2.42 14.91
C PRO A 158 27.43 2.16 13.73
N SER A 159 27.23 1.02 13.05
CA SER A 159 27.96 0.71 11.82
C SER A 159 27.75 1.88 10.85
N GLN A 160 28.83 2.29 10.17
CA GLN A 160 28.75 3.42 9.24
C GLN A 160 27.63 3.15 8.24
N ALA A 161 26.64 4.05 8.20
CA ALA A 161 25.46 3.86 7.36
C ALA A 161 25.90 3.64 5.90
N ARG A 162 25.66 2.43 5.39
CA ARG A 162 25.97 2.07 4.02
C ARG A 162 24.93 2.68 3.09
N THR A 163 25.39 3.36 2.07
CA THR A 163 24.53 3.81 0.98
C THR A 163 24.56 2.79 -0.16
N VAL A 164 23.40 2.20 -0.46
CA VAL A 164 23.20 1.31 -1.60
C VAL A 164 22.54 2.11 -2.73
N LYS A 165 23.23 2.21 -3.87
CA LYS A 165 22.72 2.90 -5.08
C LYS A 165 22.20 1.87 -6.08
N PHE A 166 20.95 2.04 -6.47
CA PHE A 166 20.26 1.18 -7.43
C PHE A 166 20.30 1.86 -8.79
N SER A 167 21.33 1.57 -9.58
CA SER A 167 21.50 2.11 -10.95
C SER A 167 21.84 1.04 -11.98
N ARG A 168 21.93 -0.23 -11.54
CA ARG A 168 22.33 -1.36 -12.36
C ARG A 168 21.11 -2.07 -12.93
N ARG A 169 21.26 -2.62 -14.14
CA ARG A 169 20.26 -3.51 -14.74
C ARG A 169 20.23 -4.83 -13.97
N GLY A 170 19.06 -5.49 -13.97
CA GLY A 170 18.88 -6.81 -13.37
C GLY A 170 18.46 -6.81 -11.90
N ILE A 171 18.04 -5.65 -11.37
CA ILE A 171 17.40 -5.57 -10.05
C ILE A 171 15.89 -5.44 -10.25
N ASP A 172 15.14 -6.35 -9.62
CA ASP A 172 13.68 -6.37 -9.70
C ASP A 172 13.07 -6.24 -8.31
N LEU A 173 12.00 -5.46 -8.21
CA LEU A 173 11.04 -5.57 -7.12
C LEU A 173 10.03 -6.65 -7.50
N VAL A 174 9.94 -7.70 -6.69
CA VAL A 174 8.92 -8.74 -6.81
C VAL A 174 7.86 -8.52 -5.74
N VAL A 175 6.60 -8.48 -6.16
CA VAL A 175 5.46 -8.28 -5.27
C VAL A 175 4.58 -9.52 -5.29
N ARG A 176 4.39 -10.15 -4.13
CA ARG A 176 3.58 -11.37 -3.97
C ARG A 176 2.46 -11.16 -2.98
N THR A 177 1.30 -11.77 -3.25
CA THR A 177 0.23 -11.85 -2.25
C THR A 177 0.62 -12.83 -1.16
N ILE A 178 0.43 -12.45 0.11
CA ILE A 178 0.67 -13.35 1.22
C ILE A 178 -0.52 -14.31 1.36
N HIS A 179 -0.27 -15.61 1.20
CA HIS A 179 -1.28 -16.66 1.35
C HIS A 179 -1.63 -16.90 2.83
N GLY A 180 -2.91 -17.19 3.09
CA GLY A 180 -3.41 -17.50 4.44
C GLY A 180 -2.69 -18.71 5.05
N GLY A 181 -2.35 -18.63 6.33
CA GLY A 181 -1.66 -19.70 7.07
C GLY A 181 -0.14 -19.74 6.91
N SER A 182 0.45 -18.95 6.01
CA SER A 182 1.90 -18.74 5.93
C SER A 182 2.46 -18.06 7.18
N ASP A 183 3.76 -18.16 7.43
CA ASP A 183 4.38 -17.48 8.59
C ASP A 183 4.30 -15.96 8.48
N ALA A 184 4.33 -15.43 7.25
CA ALA A 184 4.05 -14.03 6.99
C ALA A 184 2.59 -13.66 7.31
N ASP A 185 1.63 -14.52 7.00
CA ASP A 185 0.24 -14.30 7.43
C ASP A 185 0.11 -14.31 8.95
N LYS A 186 0.76 -15.26 9.64
CA LYS A 186 0.77 -15.33 11.11
C LYS A 186 1.38 -14.08 11.74
N LEU A 187 2.50 -13.58 11.20
CA LEU A 187 3.14 -12.34 11.64
C LEU A 187 2.18 -11.15 11.54
N LEU A 188 1.45 -11.03 10.43
CA LEU A 188 0.63 -9.86 10.13
C LEU A 188 -0.83 -9.97 10.63
N ALA A 189 -1.29 -11.17 10.97
CA ALA A 189 -2.67 -11.43 11.37
C ALA A 189 -3.15 -10.60 12.58
N PRO A 190 -2.37 -10.41 13.66
CA PRO A 190 -2.79 -9.61 14.82
C PRO A 190 -3.01 -8.13 14.47
N TYR A 191 -2.16 -7.59 13.59
CA TYR A 191 -2.16 -6.18 13.21
C TYR A 191 -3.26 -5.84 12.20
N ALA A 192 -3.68 -6.84 11.41
CA ALA A 192 -4.86 -6.72 10.56
C ALA A 192 -6.15 -6.51 11.39
N LYS A 193 -6.27 -7.16 12.56
CA LYS A 193 -7.50 -7.10 13.38
C LYS A 193 -7.66 -5.78 14.16
N ARG A 194 -6.58 -5.06 14.46
CA ARG A 194 -6.63 -3.78 15.23
C ARG A 194 -7.28 -2.62 14.46
N GLY A 195 -7.52 -2.77 13.14
CA GLY A 195 -8.07 -1.71 12.27
C GLY A 195 -9.53 -1.88 11.84
N THR A 196 -10.22 -2.94 12.26
CA THR A 196 -11.49 -3.35 11.64
C THR A 196 -12.73 -2.79 12.34
N SER A 197 -13.14 -1.59 11.91
CA SER A 197 -14.54 -1.43 11.51
C SER A 197 -14.78 -2.41 10.34
N THR A 198 -15.91 -3.13 10.34
CA THR A 198 -16.30 -4.20 9.41
C THR A 198 -16.24 -3.87 7.91
N ARG A 199 -15.83 -2.65 7.52
CA ARG A 199 -15.78 -2.16 6.14
C ARG A 199 -14.39 -2.02 5.53
N ARG A 200 -13.29 -2.14 6.29
CA ARG A 200 -11.92 -1.96 5.75
C ARG A 200 -11.37 -3.27 5.20
N ARG A 201 -11.00 -3.29 3.91
CA ARG A 201 -10.29 -4.41 3.28
C ARG A 201 -8.81 -4.33 3.65
N ILE A 202 -8.20 -5.47 3.98
CA ILE A 202 -6.79 -5.54 4.32
C ILE A 202 -6.09 -6.36 3.26
N ARG A 203 -5.05 -5.78 2.66
CA ARG A 203 -4.21 -6.45 1.67
C ARG A 203 -2.86 -6.72 2.30
N ARG A 204 -2.29 -7.89 2.07
CA ARG A 204 -1.00 -8.31 2.61
C ARG A 204 -0.11 -8.69 1.45
N PHE A 205 1.08 -8.09 1.40
CA PHE A 205 2.04 -8.36 0.35
C PHE A 205 3.43 -8.56 0.91
N GLU A 206 4.17 -9.37 0.21
CA GLU A 206 5.61 -9.45 0.30
C GLU A 206 6.21 -8.62 -0.84
N PHE A 207 7.20 -7.80 -0.50
CA PHE A 207 7.96 -6.97 -1.42
C PHE A 207 9.42 -7.41 -1.30
N GLU A 208 9.90 -8.12 -2.31
CA GLU A 208 11.28 -8.62 -2.37
C GLU A 208 12.07 -7.81 -3.38
N ILE A 209 13.20 -7.24 -2.97
CA ILE A 209 14.16 -6.63 -3.87
C ILE A 209 15.18 -7.71 -4.24
N GLN A 210 15.12 -8.24 -5.46
CA GLN A 210 16.04 -9.27 -5.96
C GLN A 210 17.26 -8.63 -6.63
N GLY A 211 18.46 -8.94 -6.13
CA GLY A 211 19.72 -8.38 -6.65
C GLY A 211 20.91 -8.59 -5.71
N PRO A 212 22.05 -7.89 -5.92
CA PRO A 212 23.25 -8.05 -5.09
C PRO A 212 23.07 -7.69 -3.60
N ASP A 213 22.09 -6.82 -3.29
CA ASP A 213 21.73 -6.40 -1.93
C ASP A 213 20.27 -6.81 -1.67
N GLU A 214 20.01 -8.12 -1.79
CA GLU A 214 18.67 -8.70 -1.68
C GLU A 214 18.06 -8.49 -0.30
N PHE A 215 16.79 -8.09 -0.26
CA PHE A 215 16.02 -8.09 0.97
C PHE A 215 14.52 -8.18 0.72
N ALA A 216 13.80 -8.73 1.71
CA ALA A 216 12.34 -8.79 1.71
C ALA A 216 11.73 -7.83 2.74
N PHE A 217 10.56 -7.29 2.41
CA PHE A 217 9.70 -6.51 3.28
C PHE A 217 8.30 -7.12 3.25
N HIS A 218 7.77 -7.54 4.40
CA HIS A 218 6.47 -8.17 4.51
C HIS A 218 5.47 -7.18 5.12
N GLY A 219 4.64 -6.58 4.27
CA GLY A 219 3.79 -5.46 4.65
C GLY A 219 2.30 -5.77 4.61
N TYR A 220 1.55 -5.24 5.58
CA TYR A 220 0.11 -5.12 5.46
C TYR A 220 -0.29 -3.69 5.09
N PHE A 221 -1.35 -3.58 4.30
CA PHE A 221 -2.02 -2.33 3.95
C PHE A 221 -3.48 -2.44 4.37
N ILE A 222 -3.90 -1.50 5.20
CA ILE A 222 -5.32 -1.29 5.50
C ILE A 222 -5.84 -0.34 4.42
N GLU A 223 -6.75 -0.82 3.59
CA GLU A 223 -7.40 -0.01 2.59
C GLU A 223 -8.30 1.02 3.29
N ASP A 224 -7.75 2.21 3.49
CA ASP A 224 -8.51 3.38 3.88
C ASP A 224 -9.00 4.11 2.62
N PRO A 225 -10.32 4.18 2.37
CA PRO A 225 -10.85 4.91 1.21
C PRO A 225 -10.49 6.40 1.20
N LYS A 226 -10.03 6.97 2.32
CA LYS A 226 -9.51 8.36 2.38
C LYS A 226 -8.09 8.50 1.85
N TRP A 227 -7.30 7.44 1.77
CA TRP A 227 -5.90 7.51 1.35
C TRP A 227 -5.73 7.63 -0.18
N LYS A 228 -6.79 7.27 -0.94
CA LYS A 228 -6.84 7.42 -2.41
C LYS A 228 -7.42 8.78 -2.87
N ARG A 229 -7.77 9.67 -1.94
CA ARG A 229 -8.31 11.00 -2.23
C ARG A 229 -7.23 12.07 -2.15
#